data_AF-A0A7S1D8A8-F1
#
_entry.id   AF-A0A7S1D8A8-F1
#
_cell.length_a   1.000
_cell.length_b   1.000
_cell.length_c   1.000
_cell.angle_alpha   90.00
_cell.angle_beta   90.00
_cell.angle_gamma   90.00
#
_symmetry.space_group_name_H-M   'P 1'
#
loop_
_entity.id
_entity.type
_entity.pdbx_description
1 polymer ?
#
loop_
_entity_poly.entity_id
_entity_poly.type
_entity_poly.pdbx_seq_one_letter_code
_entity_poly.pdbx_strand_id
1 'polypeptide(L)'
;DDEKEDDSEDKDEEEDDKKEEDDPSEEDLDLIGKRSGIVPGAGALKAGKNLNDMDKWRDLLQAKKKEYEARHQRHAPRYHASAGGPRARARPGFRDGIVVDTPVGGGVTPVMKAYTPGTAEYNEKRKELIDRINKANRKGSFHLRPAKLDETAEVSVKDLPYHVEPKKPGFVRKQVEKLPGIKKMFTMPSAEALILDASLSFVKSVESAIYMRPRPMKEEEKEILANWLDLMSVSLPQEWGLHVVIDKMKANIDDITTSNSNFNNFVKLMNERPLPRQKWSKSCDSRNSGAGFTCGLWKLMHIMSIGIAEHRGGLNLVEARLVPTDTRTFSPAEAADVVRNYIDTFFSCVSCREHFVQVYDDCEYRRCVRLTEDETKASPDDWKQLALWLWEVHNAVNIRVLHQAAESKQKMRQIKTLLDLGGAEVSKQDEIVAIFPTIDLCLACLKEGGTWDENSVFAFLEKNYWELPDSNERLLNFDRSGGQDATGGGIIWIMILLAAALIYTLRRHLPNQSGIKALKMPASLKGVSNKLGDAIGGKKHKV
;
A
#
# COMPACT_ATOMS: atom_id res chain seq x y z
N ASP A 1 -62.62 -45.84 51.67
CA ASP A 1 -63.08 -46.03 50.29
C ASP A 1 -61.85 -45.97 49.39
N ASP A 2 -60.78 -46.71 49.70
CA ASP A 2 -60.60 -48.17 49.48
C ASP A 2 -60.29 -48.40 47.99
N GLU A 3 -59.34 -49.20 47.53
CA GLU A 3 -58.27 -50.05 48.05
C GLU A 3 -57.58 -50.63 46.78
N LYS A 4 -56.32 -51.11 46.92
CA LYS A 4 -55.71 -52.25 46.18
C LYS A 4 -55.34 -52.08 44.69
N GLU A 5 -54.07 -52.25 44.29
CA GLU A 5 -53.16 -53.43 44.28
C GLU A 5 -53.30 -54.32 43.02
N ASP A 6 -52.11 -54.61 42.47
CA ASP A 6 -51.64 -55.81 41.78
C ASP A 6 -51.70 -55.95 40.23
N ASP A 7 -50.46 -56.05 39.72
CA ASP A 7 -49.87 -57.16 38.95
C ASP A 7 -49.99 -57.28 37.41
N SER A 8 -48.77 -57.33 36.84
CA SER A 8 -48.22 -58.26 35.83
C SER A 8 -48.89 -58.40 34.45
N GLU A 9 -48.12 -58.22 33.38
CA GLU A 9 -47.58 -59.32 32.56
C GLU A 9 -46.97 -58.78 31.26
N ASP A 10 -45.78 -59.30 30.94
CA ASP A 10 -45.08 -59.19 29.67
C ASP A 10 -45.94 -59.70 28.50
N LYS A 11 -45.98 -58.94 27.39
CA LYS A 11 -46.09 -59.52 26.04
C LYS A 11 -45.33 -58.69 25.01
N ASP A 12 -44.34 -59.34 24.43
CA ASP A 12 -43.68 -59.00 23.19
C ASP A 12 -44.70 -59.03 22.03
N GLU A 13 -44.84 -57.93 21.29
CA GLU A 13 -45.30 -57.95 19.90
C GLU A 13 -44.44 -56.98 19.08
N GLU A 14 -43.64 -57.57 18.20
CA GLU A 14 -42.98 -56.92 17.07
C GLU A 14 -44.06 -56.41 16.10
N GLU A 15 -44.13 -55.10 15.88
CA GLU A 15 -44.78 -54.55 14.68
C GLU A 15 -43.90 -53.48 14.02
N ASP A 16 -43.74 -53.68 12.71
CA ASP A 16 -42.99 -52.89 11.74
C ASP A 16 -43.57 -51.47 11.58
N ASP A 17 -42.94 -50.48 12.22
CA ASP A 17 -43.19 -49.08 11.90
C ASP A 17 -42.15 -48.51 10.92
N LYS A 18 -42.65 -48.30 9.70
CA LYS A 18 -42.03 -47.48 8.65
C LYS A 18 -41.69 -46.10 9.21
N LYS A 19 -40.41 -45.76 9.25
CA LYS A 19 -39.98 -44.37 9.37
C LYS A 19 -40.33 -43.63 8.08
N GLU A 20 -41.43 -42.89 8.12
CA GLU A 20 -41.55 -41.65 7.35
C GLU A 20 -40.48 -40.70 7.89
N GLU A 21 -39.53 -40.35 7.03
CA GLU A 21 -38.62 -39.23 7.26
C GLU A 21 -39.46 -37.96 7.12
N ASP A 22 -39.79 -37.33 8.25
CA ASP A 22 -40.32 -35.98 8.28
C ASP A 22 -39.26 -35.02 7.71
N ASP A 23 -39.44 -34.71 6.43
CA ASP A 23 -38.77 -33.63 5.72
C ASP A 23 -39.12 -32.31 6.45
N PRO A 24 -38.15 -31.55 6.98
CA PRO A 24 -38.45 -30.29 7.64
C PRO A 24 -39.06 -29.32 6.63
N SER A 25 -40.25 -28.82 6.96
CA SER A 25 -40.99 -27.85 6.16
C SER A 25 -40.13 -26.65 5.76
N GLU A 26 -40.24 -26.26 4.49
CA GLU A 26 -39.54 -25.19 3.77
C GLU A 26 -39.57 -23.80 4.46
N GLU A 27 -40.35 -23.61 5.53
CA GLU A 27 -40.48 -22.34 6.25
C GLU A 27 -39.48 -22.17 7.42
N ASP A 28 -38.82 -23.23 7.90
CA ASP A 28 -37.86 -23.12 9.02
C ASP A 28 -36.39 -22.95 8.58
N LEU A 29 -36.10 -23.05 7.28
CA LEU A 29 -34.79 -22.70 6.70
C LEU A 29 -34.65 -21.21 6.35
N ASP A 30 -35.74 -20.43 6.47
CA ASP A 30 -35.80 -19.04 6.01
C ASP A 30 -35.37 -18.00 7.06
N LEU A 31 -35.01 -18.46 8.28
CA LEU A 31 -34.60 -17.59 9.39
C LEU A 31 -33.11 -17.62 9.72
N ILE A 32 -32.32 -18.51 9.10
CA ILE A 32 -30.84 -18.52 9.25
C ILE A 32 -30.11 -18.07 7.97
N GLY A 33 -30.80 -18.04 6.82
CA GLY A 33 -30.25 -17.63 5.51
C GLY A 33 -30.10 -16.13 5.25
N LYS A 34 -30.46 -15.24 6.19
CA LYS A 34 -30.44 -13.77 5.98
C LYS A 34 -29.12 -13.07 6.34
N ARG A 35 -28.06 -13.80 6.73
CA ARG A 35 -26.77 -13.18 7.13
C ARG A 35 -25.58 -13.41 6.19
N SER A 36 -25.71 -14.25 5.16
CA SER A 36 -24.73 -14.34 4.08
C SER A 36 -25.41 -14.81 2.79
N GLY A 37 -26.06 -13.89 2.08
CA GLY A 37 -26.68 -14.18 0.79
C GLY A 37 -25.65 -14.43 -0.32
N ILE A 38 -24.98 -15.58 -0.29
CA ILE A 38 -24.23 -16.12 -1.42
C ILE A 38 -24.72 -17.55 -1.67
N VAL A 39 -25.80 -17.67 -2.43
CA VAL A 39 -26.04 -18.89 -3.21
C VAL A 39 -24.83 -19.05 -4.13
N PRO A 40 -24.21 -20.25 -4.27
CA PRO A 40 -23.11 -20.44 -5.22
C PRO A 40 -23.61 -20.15 -6.63
N GLY A 41 -23.39 -18.92 -7.09
CA GLY A 41 -23.81 -18.47 -8.40
C GLY A 41 -23.12 -19.28 -9.49
N ALA A 42 -23.69 -19.26 -10.69
CA ALA A 42 -23.13 -19.87 -11.90
C ALA A 42 -21.64 -19.57 -12.16
N GLY A 43 -21.06 -18.55 -11.51
CA GLY A 43 -19.63 -18.23 -11.50
C GLY A 43 -18.72 -19.34 -10.94
N ALA A 44 -19.13 -20.08 -9.91
CA ALA A 44 -18.29 -21.15 -9.33
C ALA A 44 -18.06 -22.31 -10.32
N LEU A 45 -19.10 -22.68 -11.09
CA LEU A 45 -19.01 -23.70 -12.15
C LEU A 45 -18.18 -23.21 -13.35
N LYS A 46 -18.13 -21.90 -13.61
CA LYS A 46 -17.32 -21.29 -14.68
C LYS A 46 -15.83 -21.25 -14.31
N ALA A 47 -15.50 -21.04 -13.03
CA ALA A 47 -14.14 -20.96 -12.54
C ALA A 47 -13.33 -22.27 -12.70
N GLY A 48 -13.99 -23.43 -12.59
CA GLY A 48 -13.32 -24.74 -12.69
C GLY A 48 -12.82 -25.13 -14.09
N LYS A 49 -13.26 -24.44 -15.15
CA LYS A 49 -12.91 -24.76 -16.55
C LYS A 49 -11.98 -23.74 -17.23
N ASN A 50 -11.74 -22.59 -16.60
CA ASN A 50 -10.88 -21.56 -17.18
C ASN A 50 -9.41 -21.86 -16.85
N LEU A 51 -8.60 -22.03 -17.91
CA LEU A 51 -7.15 -21.89 -17.84
C LEU A 51 -6.79 -20.57 -17.13
N ASN A 52 -5.64 -20.51 -16.46
CA ASN A 52 -5.19 -19.25 -15.86
C ASN A 52 -5.19 -18.17 -16.96
N ASP A 53 -6.01 -17.12 -16.82
CA ASP A 53 -6.20 -16.09 -17.84
C ASP A 53 -4.90 -15.37 -18.22
N MET A 54 -3.87 -15.45 -17.37
CA MET A 54 -2.52 -14.95 -17.64
C MET A 54 -1.73 -15.83 -18.63
N ASP A 55 -2.19 -17.05 -18.92
CA ASP A 55 -1.52 -17.97 -19.85
C ASP A 55 -1.75 -17.62 -21.32
N LYS A 56 -2.69 -16.73 -21.64
CA LYS A 56 -2.88 -16.30 -23.04
C LYS A 56 -1.69 -15.53 -23.62
N TRP A 57 -0.74 -15.10 -22.78
CA TRP A 57 0.53 -14.50 -23.19
C TRP A 57 1.72 -15.47 -23.10
N ARG A 58 1.49 -16.74 -22.76
CA ARG A 58 2.52 -17.74 -22.47
C ARG A 58 3.61 -17.80 -23.56
N ASP A 59 3.22 -17.98 -24.82
CA ASP A 59 4.18 -18.15 -25.92
C ASP A 59 5.03 -16.89 -26.14
N LEU A 60 4.42 -15.72 -26.02
CA LEU A 60 5.12 -14.45 -26.19
C LEU A 60 6.04 -14.14 -25.01
N LEU A 61 5.61 -14.44 -23.78
CA LEU A 61 6.44 -14.33 -22.58
C LEU A 61 7.62 -15.31 -22.65
N GLN A 62 7.40 -16.54 -23.13
CA GLN A 62 8.46 -17.51 -23.35
C GLN A 62 9.49 -17.00 -24.37
N ALA A 63 9.02 -16.50 -25.52
CA ALA A 63 9.90 -15.95 -26.54
C ALA A 63 10.72 -14.76 -26.02
N LYS A 64 10.08 -13.85 -25.28
CA LYS A 64 10.73 -12.69 -24.67
C LYS A 64 11.74 -13.07 -23.59
N LYS A 65 11.44 -14.09 -22.78
CA LYS A 65 12.38 -14.65 -21.79
C LYS A 65 13.65 -15.17 -22.48
N LYS A 66 13.50 -16.00 -23.51
CA LYS A 66 14.63 -16.51 -24.31
C LYS A 66 15.45 -15.37 -24.96
N GLU A 67 14.78 -14.35 -25.49
CA GLU A 67 15.42 -13.15 -26.05
C GLU A 67 16.24 -12.40 -24.98
N TYR A 68 15.68 -12.25 -23.78
CA TYR A 68 16.35 -11.59 -22.66
C TYR A 68 17.60 -12.37 -22.21
N GLU A 69 17.49 -13.69 -22.02
CA GLU A 69 18.59 -14.56 -21.64
C GLU A 69 19.71 -14.57 -22.70
N ALA A 70 19.37 -14.67 -23.98
CA ALA A 70 20.34 -14.63 -25.07
C ALA A 70 21.12 -13.30 -25.11
N ARG A 71 20.46 -12.16 -24.85
CA ARG A 71 21.12 -10.86 -24.75
C ARG A 71 22.08 -10.80 -23.56
N HIS A 72 21.68 -11.33 -22.40
CA HIS A 72 22.53 -11.36 -21.22
C HIS A 72 23.72 -12.30 -21.37
N GLN A 73 23.56 -13.46 -22.00
CA GLN A 73 24.68 -14.37 -22.29
C GLN A 73 25.71 -13.74 -23.24
N ARG A 74 25.28 -12.93 -24.22
CA ARG A 74 26.19 -12.22 -25.13
C ARG A 74 26.96 -11.09 -24.46
N HIS A 75 26.45 -10.54 -23.36
CA HIS A 75 27.04 -9.41 -22.65
C HIS A 75 27.67 -9.82 -21.31
N ALA A 76 27.55 -11.10 -20.93
CA ALA A 76 28.32 -11.66 -19.83
C ALA A 76 29.80 -11.42 -20.14
N PRO A 77 30.52 -10.65 -19.32
CA PRO A 77 31.94 -10.41 -19.54
C PRO A 77 32.60 -11.78 -19.67
N ARG A 78 33.21 -12.05 -20.83
CA ARG A 78 34.15 -13.16 -20.99
C ARG A 78 35.31 -12.84 -20.06
N TYR A 79 35.17 -13.17 -18.79
CA TYR A 79 36.28 -13.33 -17.88
C TYR A 79 37.07 -14.50 -18.44
N HIS A 80 37.93 -14.20 -19.40
CA HIS A 80 39.06 -15.06 -19.69
C HIS A 80 39.77 -15.21 -18.35
N ALA A 81 39.77 -16.43 -17.84
CA ALA A 81 40.54 -16.83 -16.68
C ALA A 81 42.03 -16.70 -17.03
N SER A 82 42.52 -15.47 -17.16
CA SER A 82 43.95 -15.19 -17.15
C SER A 82 44.40 -15.42 -15.72
N ALA A 83 44.98 -16.59 -15.49
CA ALA A 83 45.64 -16.93 -14.25
C ALA A 83 46.61 -15.80 -13.83
N GLY A 84 46.41 -15.22 -12.64
CA GLY A 84 47.46 -14.47 -11.94
C GLY A 84 47.30 -12.97 -11.69
N GLY A 85 46.13 -12.35 -11.92
CA GLY A 85 45.93 -10.91 -11.65
C GLY A 85 45.31 -10.58 -10.28
N PRO A 86 45.79 -9.57 -9.53
CA PRO A 86 45.23 -9.18 -8.23
C PRO A 86 43.78 -8.69 -8.36
N ARG A 87 42.92 -9.16 -7.44
CA ARG A 87 41.46 -8.96 -7.35
C ARG A 87 41.04 -7.51 -7.65
N ALA A 88 40.61 -7.24 -8.88
CA ALA A 88 39.97 -5.98 -9.24
C ALA A 88 38.56 -5.96 -8.64
N ARG A 89 38.29 -4.97 -7.77
CA ARG A 89 36.95 -4.72 -7.20
C ARG A 89 35.96 -4.47 -8.33
N ALA A 90 34.95 -5.34 -8.45
CA ALA A 90 33.85 -5.19 -9.38
C ALA A 90 33.19 -3.81 -9.22
N ARG A 91 32.99 -3.08 -10.33
CA ARG A 91 32.31 -1.80 -10.33
C ARG A 91 30.79 -2.02 -10.20
N PRO A 92 30.09 -1.36 -9.25
CA PRO A 92 28.64 -1.42 -9.15
C PRO A 92 28.05 -0.48 -10.19
N GLY A 93 27.55 -1.00 -11.30
CA GLY A 93 27.07 -0.15 -12.40
C GLY A 93 26.07 -0.78 -13.36
N PHE A 94 25.74 -2.06 -13.20
CA PHE A 94 24.62 -2.67 -13.92
C PHE A 94 23.43 -2.74 -12.96
N ARG A 95 22.23 -2.43 -13.42
CA ARG A 95 21.01 -2.67 -12.65
C ARG A 95 20.88 -4.19 -12.52
N ASP A 96 21.48 -4.75 -11.49
CA ASP A 96 21.25 -6.13 -11.12
C ASP A 96 19.73 -6.23 -10.90
N GLY A 97 19.06 -7.00 -11.77
CA GLY A 97 17.66 -7.31 -11.60
C GLY A 97 17.43 -7.79 -10.16
N ILE A 98 16.24 -7.56 -9.63
CA ILE A 98 15.92 -7.98 -8.27
C ILE A 98 16.20 -9.48 -8.19
N VAL A 99 17.26 -9.86 -7.48
CA VAL A 99 17.52 -11.25 -7.14
C VAL A 99 16.42 -11.62 -6.16
N VAL A 100 15.48 -12.42 -6.64
CA VAL A 100 14.45 -13.06 -5.83
C VAL A 100 15.07 -14.37 -5.40
N ASP A 101 15.36 -14.51 -4.10
CA ASP A 101 15.76 -15.79 -3.56
C ASP A 101 14.57 -16.73 -3.70
N THR A 102 14.71 -17.81 -4.45
CA THR A 102 13.65 -18.82 -4.59
C THR A 102 13.34 -19.38 -3.19
N PRO A 103 12.07 -19.38 -2.74
CA PRO A 103 11.72 -19.83 -1.41
C PRO A 103 12.22 -21.27 -1.19
N VAL A 104 13.07 -21.44 -0.17
CA VAL A 104 13.67 -22.73 0.17
C VAL A 104 12.63 -23.58 0.89
N GLY A 105 11.82 -24.29 0.12
CA GLY A 105 10.91 -25.36 0.57
C GLY A 105 9.72 -24.92 1.46
N GLY A 106 8.51 -25.39 1.13
CA GLY A 106 7.33 -25.27 2.00
C GLY A 106 6.53 -23.96 1.89
N GLY A 107 6.73 -23.19 0.82
CA GLY A 107 5.94 -21.98 0.53
C GLY A 107 6.27 -20.77 1.40
N VAL A 108 6.70 -20.93 2.65
CA VAL A 108 6.98 -19.80 3.55
C VAL A 108 8.20 -18.99 3.07
N THR A 109 8.03 -17.69 2.84
CA THR A 109 9.14 -16.77 2.55
C THR A 109 9.95 -16.46 3.82
N PRO A 110 11.18 -15.90 3.71
CA PRO A 110 11.92 -15.43 4.87
C PRO A 110 11.16 -14.40 5.71
N VAL A 111 10.36 -13.54 5.06
CA VAL A 111 9.57 -12.52 5.75
C VAL A 111 8.41 -13.15 6.53
N MET A 112 7.68 -14.09 5.91
CA MET A 112 6.61 -14.83 6.60
C MET A 112 7.16 -15.59 7.82
N LYS A 113 8.35 -16.19 7.71
CA LYS A 113 9.04 -16.83 8.85
C LYS A 113 9.30 -15.84 9.98
N ALA A 114 9.72 -14.61 9.66
CA ALA A 114 9.98 -13.55 10.63
C ALA A 114 8.70 -13.01 11.31
N TYR A 115 7.52 -13.33 10.81
CA TYR A 115 6.24 -13.01 11.46
C TYR A 115 5.52 -14.22 12.05
N THR A 116 6.06 -15.43 11.91
CA THR A 116 5.46 -16.66 12.44
C THR A 116 5.88 -16.92 13.90
N PRO A 117 4.95 -16.95 14.87
CA PRO A 117 5.29 -17.23 16.26
C PRO A 117 6.07 -18.53 16.46
N GLY A 118 7.10 -18.48 17.32
CA GLY A 118 7.93 -19.64 17.65
C GLY A 118 9.20 -19.81 16.79
N THR A 119 9.37 -19.04 15.71
CA THR A 119 10.63 -19.03 14.94
C THR A 119 11.69 -18.14 15.59
N ALA A 120 12.97 -18.33 15.24
CA ALA A 120 14.06 -17.50 15.77
C ALA A 120 13.96 -16.06 15.23
N GLU A 121 13.68 -15.94 13.93
CA GLU A 121 13.49 -14.69 13.19
C GLU A 121 12.35 -13.87 13.79
N TYR A 122 11.25 -14.52 14.16
CA TYR A 122 10.13 -13.89 14.84
C TYR A 122 10.50 -13.34 16.21
N ASN A 123 11.25 -14.10 17.02
CA ASN A 123 11.66 -13.63 18.34
C ASN A 123 12.58 -12.39 18.25
N GLU A 124 13.48 -12.36 17.25
CA GLU A 124 14.32 -11.20 16.96
C GLU A 124 13.46 -9.98 16.54
N LYS A 125 12.55 -10.17 15.59
CA LYS A 125 11.69 -9.11 15.08
C LYS A 125 10.71 -8.57 16.13
N ARG A 126 10.13 -9.45 16.95
CA ARG A 126 9.29 -9.07 18.08
C ARG A 126 10.06 -8.25 19.10
N LYS A 127 11.29 -8.64 19.43
CA LYS A 127 12.16 -7.87 20.33
C LYS A 127 12.44 -6.49 19.75
N GLU A 128 12.76 -6.40 18.46
CA GLU A 128 12.97 -5.13 17.77
C GLU A 128 11.72 -4.24 17.82
N LEU A 129 10.54 -4.79 17.54
CA LEU A 129 9.28 -4.06 17.60
C LEU A 129 8.99 -3.53 19.01
N ILE A 130 9.15 -4.35 20.04
CA ILE A 130 8.97 -3.95 21.44
C ILE A 130 9.97 -2.84 21.82
N ASP A 131 11.23 -2.97 21.41
CA ASP A 131 12.26 -1.95 21.66
C ASP A 131 11.92 -0.62 20.97
N ARG A 132 11.38 -0.66 19.74
CA ARG A 132 10.89 0.52 19.02
C ARG A 132 9.71 1.18 19.72
N ILE A 133 8.70 0.41 20.15
CA ILE A 133 7.55 0.91 20.92
C ILE A 133 8.02 1.59 22.21
N ASN A 134 8.91 0.92 22.97
CA ASN A 134 9.48 1.48 24.19
C ASN A 134 10.25 2.78 23.95
N LYS A 135 11.00 2.86 22.85
CA LYS A 135 11.73 4.07 22.45
C LYS A 135 10.76 5.22 22.09
N ALA A 136 9.66 4.93 21.38
CA ALA A 136 8.65 5.92 21.02
C ALA A 136 7.91 6.46 22.27
N ASN A 137 7.56 5.57 23.20
CA ASN A 137 6.95 5.93 24.48
C ASN A 137 7.86 6.83 25.32
N ARG A 138 9.16 6.51 25.41
CA ARG A 138 10.15 7.36 26.12
C ARG A 138 10.31 8.76 25.53
N LYS A 139 10.10 8.91 24.23
CA LYS A 139 10.17 10.21 23.55
C LYS A 139 8.91 11.07 23.74
N GLY A 140 7.89 10.58 24.48
CA GLY A 140 6.62 11.30 24.69
C GLY A 140 5.77 11.44 23.42
N SER A 141 6.13 10.75 22.33
CA SER A 141 5.46 10.87 21.03
C SER A 141 4.17 10.01 20.94
N PHE A 142 3.99 9.09 21.88
CA PHE A 142 2.95 8.06 21.85
C PHE A 142 2.19 8.00 23.19
N HIS A 143 1.53 9.09 23.58
CA HIS A 143 0.48 9.01 24.59
C HIS A 143 -0.87 8.77 23.91
N LEU A 144 -1.30 7.51 23.86
CA LEU A 144 -2.69 7.13 23.66
C LEU A 144 -3.48 7.55 24.93
N ARG A 145 -3.78 8.84 25.06
CA ARG A 145 -4.86 9.29 25.95
C ARG A 145 -6.13 9.43 25.09
N PRO A 146 -7.28 8.88 25.50
CA PRO A 146 -8.54 9.18 24.84
C PRO A 146 -8.77 10.69 24.94
N ALA A 147 -8.84 11.36 23.79
CA ALA A 147 -9.13 12.78 23.74
C ALA A 147 -10.61 12.96 24.09
N LYS A 148 -10.93 13.70 25.15
CA LYS A 148 -12.27 14.27 25.31
C LYS A 148 -12.47 15.26 24.17
N LEU A 149 -13.32 14.91 23.20
CA LEU A 149 -13.71 15.79 22.11
C LEU A 149 -14.51 16.97 22.67
N ASP A 150 -13.89 18.15 22.72
CA ASP A 150 -14.60 19.41 23.00
C ASP A 150 -15.51 19.79 21.80
N GLU A 151 -16.82 19.90 22.03
CA GLU A 151 -17.89 20.02 21.01
C GLU A 151 -18.05 21.43 20.43
N THR A 152 -17.42 22.47 20.99
CA THR A 152 -17.79 23.87 20.67
C THR A 152 -16.88 24.59 19.66
N ALA A 153 -16.02 23.90 18.92
CA ALA A 153 -15.11 24.53 17.95
C ALA A 153 -15.62 24.40 16.51
N GLU A 154 -16.23 25.46 15.97
CA GLU A 154 -16.49 25.58 14.54
C GLU A 154 -15.18 25.75 13.76
N VAL A 155 -14.83 24.76 12.92
CA VAL A 155 -13.64 24.79 12.06
C VAL A 155 -14.02 25.39 10.70
N SER A 156 -13.43 26.52 10.34
CA SER A 156 -13.66 27.17 9.03
C SER A 156 -12.92 26.41 7.91
N VAL A 157 -13.60 26.23 6.77
CA VAL A 157 -13.08 25.52 5.57
C VAL A 157 -11.78 26.14 5.03
N LYS A 158 -11.51 27.41 5.32
CA LYS A 158 -10.27 28.11 4.91
C LYS A 158 -9.07 27.77 5.80
N ASP A 159 -9.32 27.24 6.99
CA ASP A 159 -8.30 26.85 7.97
C ASP A 159 -7.91 25.37 7.83
N LEU A 160 -8.47 24.68 6.84
CA LEU A 160 -8.07 23.34 6.45
C LEU A 160 -6.67 23.37 5.80
N PRO A 161 -5.78 22.44 6.16
CA PRO A 161 -4.39 22.42 5.69
C PRO A 161 -4.23 22.22 4.17
N TYR A 162 -5.31 21.93 3.44
CA TYR A 162 -5.30 21.68 2.00
C TYR A 162 -5.28 22.95 1.12
N HIS A 163 -5.42 24.14 1.71
CA HIS A 163 -5.28 25.41 1.00
C HIS A 163 -3.87 26.02 1.03
N VAL A 164 -2.93 25.42 1.76
CA VAL A 164 -1.54 25.89 1.76
C VAL A 164 -0.80 25.26 0.57
N GLU A 165 -0.77 25.98 -0.56
CA GLU A 165 0.16 25.63 -1.63
C GLU A 165 1.58 25.53 -1.05
N PRO A 166 2.29 24.40 -1.18
CA PRO A 166 3.65 24.32 -0.71
C PRO A 166 4.48 25.33 -1.50
N LYS A 167 5.15 26.22 -0.78
CA LYS A 167 6.02 27.25 -1.36
C LYS A 167 6.90 26.60 -2.42
N LYS A 168 6.80 27.09 -3.66
CA LYS A 168 7.61 26.61 -4.79
C LYS A 168 9.07 26.51 -4.30
N PRO A 169 9.78 25.40 -4.58
CA PRO A 169 11.16 25.26 -4.13
C PRO A 169 11.93 26.50 -4.58
N GLY A 170 12.57 27.17 -3.61
CA GLY A 170 13.30 28.42 -3.86
C GLY A 170 14.30 28.22 -5.00
N PHE A 171 14.63 29.31 -5.71
CA PHE A 171 15.55 29.28 -6.85
C PHE A 171 16.84 28.50 -6.55
N VAL A 172 17.37 28.63 -5.33
CA VAL A 172 18.55 27.91 -4.85
C VAL A 172 18.37 26.39 -4.90
N ARG A 173 17.25 25.86 -4.38
CA ARG A 173 16.96 24.42 -4.41
C ARG A 173 16.88 23.88 -5.83
N LYS A 174 16.24 24.62 -6.75
CA LYS A 174 16.16 24.24 -8.18
C LYS A 174 17.52 24.19 -8.87
N GLN A 175 18.47 25.04 -8.48
CA GLN A 175 19.82 25.00 -9.04
C GLN A 175 20.66 23.88 -8.40
N VAL A 176 20.50 23.67 -7.09
CA VAL A 176 21.22 22.63 -6.33
C VAL A 176 20.77 21.22 -6.74
N GLU A 177 19.48 21.00 -7.02
CA GLU A 177 18.96 19.72 -7.53
C GLU A 177 19.50 19.32 -8.92
N LYS A 178 20.07 20.27 -9.68
CA LYS A 178 20.69 20.01 -10.98
C LYS A 178 22.13 19.51 -10.88
N LEU A 179 22.78 19.64 -9.72
CA LEU A 179 24.15 19.18 -9.54
C LEU A 179 24.20 17.63 -9.49
N PRO A 180 25.05 16.99 -10.31
CA PRO A 180 25.30 15.56 -10.22
C PRO A 180 25.74 15.17 -8.79
N GLY A 181 25.17 14.12 -8.22
CA GLY A 181 25.44 13.68 -6.84
C GLY A 181 24.47 14.23 -5.79
N ILE A 182 23.98 15.47 -5.97
CA ILE A 182 23.03 16.08 -5.02
C ILE A 182 21.57 15.65 -5.31
N LYS A 183 21.24 15.38 -6.58
CA LYS A 183 19.91 14.88 -6.98
C LYS A 183 19.47 13.65 -6.17
N LYS A 184 20.38 12.72 -5.86
CA LYS A 184 20.09 11.53 -5.06
C LYS A 184 19.71 11.84 -3.61
N MET A 185 20.21 12.95 -3.03
CA MET A 185 19.84 13.38 -1.68
C MET A 185 18.41 13.94 -1.60
N PHE A 186 17.83 14.33 -2.74
CA PHE A 186 16.49 14.92 -2.81
C PHE A 186 15.44 13.98 -3.41
N THR A 187 15.84 12.79 -3.89
CA THR A 187 14.89 11.77 -4.33
C THR A 187 14.45 10.92 -3.14
N MET A 188 13.15 10.95 -2.88
CA MET A 188 12.48 10.04 -1.94
C MET A 188 12.76 8.58 -2.35
N PRO A 189 13.20 7.72 -1.41
CA PRO A 189 13.30 6.28 -1.64
C PRO A 189 11.97 5.69 -2.13
N SER A 190 12.02 4.62 -2.94
CA SER A 190 10.82 3.97 -3.48
C SER A 190 9.87 3.48 -2.39
N ALA A 191 10.39 2.90 -1.30
CA ALA A 191 9.58 2.43 -0.19
C ALA A 191 8.92 3.57 0.60
N GLU A 192 9.61 4.70 0.80
CA GLU A 192 9.00 5.90 1.40
C GLU A 192 7.89 6.47 0.50
N ALA A 193 8.10 6.49 -0.82
CA ALA A 193 7.10 6.89 -1.79
C ALA A 193 5.88 5.96 -1.82
N LEU A 194 6.10 4.64 -1.68
CA LEU A 194 5.06 3.63 -1.58
C LEU A 194 4.17 3.89 -0.35
N ILE A 195 4.78 3.98 0.83
CA ILE A 195 4.07 4.23 2.09
C ILE A 195 3.29 5.55 2.02
N LEU A 196 3.91 6.61 1.50
CA LEU A 196 3.27 7.92 1.36
C LEU A 196 2.00 7.83 0.50
N ASP A 197 2.10 7.23 -0.69
CA ASP A 197 0.98 7.15 -1.63
C ASP A 197 -0.16 6.27 -1.09
N ALA A 198 0.19 5.16 -0.44
CA ALA A 198 -0.79 4.28 0.19
C ALA A 198 -1.49 4.97 1.38
N SER A 199 -0.73 5.66 2.25
CA SER A 199 -1.29 6.43 3.38
C SER A 199 -2.22 7.55 2.91
N LEU A 200 -1.80 8.30 1.89
CA LEU A 200 -2.61 9.36 1.31
C LEU A 200 -3.90 8.82 0.69
N SER A 201 -3.83 7.63 0.10
CA SER A 201 -5.02 7.01 -0.50
C SER A 201 -5.95 6.46 0.55
N PHE A 202 -5.45 5.84 1.63
CA PHE A 202 -6.28 5.47 2.78
C PHE A 202 -7.07 6.69 3.30
N VAL A 203 -6.35 7.78 3.62
CA VAL A 203 -6.98 8.99 4.17
C VAL A 203 -8.00 9.58 3.20
N LYS A 204 -7.66 9.73 1.91
CA LYS A 204 -8.59 10.25 0.90
C LYS A 204 -9.77 9.30 0.66
N SER A 205 -9.59 8.00 0.81
CA SER A 205 -10.64 7.01 0.62
C SER A 205 -11.66 7.10 1.75
N VAL A 206 -11.19 7.14 3.01
CA VAL A 206 -12.07 7.32 4.18
C VAL A 206 -12.71 8.70 4.18
N GLU A 207 -11.95 9.75 3.82
CA GLU A 207 -12.50 11.09 3.59
C GLU A 207 -13.64 11.02 2.57
N SER A 208 -13.42 10.41 1.42
CA SER A 208 -14.47 10.31 0.38
C SER A 208 -15.68 9.49 0.85
N ALA A 209 -15.45 8.43 1.63
CA ALA A 209 -16.49 7.58 2.20
C ALA A 209 -17.40 8.33 3.17
N ILE A 210 -16.83 9.15 4.04
CA ILE A 210 -17.53 9.91 5.09
C ILE A 210 -18.07 11.24 4.56
N TYR A 211 -17.30 11.95 3.73
CA TYR A 211 -17.57 13.33 3.31
C TYR A 211 -18.49 13.46 2.10
N MET A 212 -18.32 12.62 1.06
CA MET A 212 -19.00 12.86 -0.22
C MET A 212 -20.50 12.53 -0.21
N ARG A 213 -21.06 12.23 0.97
CA ARG A 213 -22.47 11.86 1.15
C ARG A 213 -23.17 12.94 1.99
N PRO A 214 -24.21 13.59 1.46
CA PRO A 214 -24.92 14.67 2.16
C PRO A 214 -25.88 14.13 3.23
N ARG A 215 -25.66 12.92 3.73
CA ARG A 215 -26.54 12.21 4.67
C ARG A 215 -25.72 11.40 5.68
N PRO A 216 -26.28 11.13 6.87
CA PRO A 216 -25.74 10.13 7.78
C PRO A 216 -25.52 8.79 7.08
N MET A 217 -24.49 8.09 7.52
CA MET A 217 -24.17 6.74 7.03
C MET A 217 -25.26 5.77 7.51
N LYS A 218 -25.71 4.86 6.64
CA LYS A 218 -26.59 3.77 7.06
C LYS A 218 -25.81 2.76 7.90
N GLU A 219 -26.48 1.97 8.73
CA GLU A 219 -25.81 0.98 9.57
C GLU A 219 -24.99 -0.04 8.76
N GLU A 220 -25.53 -0.50 7.63
CA GLU A 220 -24.81 -1.37 6.68
C GLU A 220 -23.53 -0.73 6.15
N GLU A 221 -23.58 0.55 5.77
CA GLU A 221 -22.43 1.28 5.24
C GLU A 221 -21.36 1.47 6.33
N LYS A 222 -21.81 1.70 7.55
CA LYS A 222 -20.97 1.84 8.73
C LYS A 222 -20.30 0.52 9.09
N GLU A 223 -21.01 -0.59 9.01
CA GLU A 223 -20.45 -1.94 9.18
C GLU A 223 -19.38 -2.22 8.12
N ILE A 224 -19.61 -1.88 6.85
CA ILE A 224 -18.61 -2.02 5.79
C ILE A 224 -17.36 -1.18 6.08
N LEU A 225 -17.53 0.05 6.58
CA LEU A 225 -16.41 0.88 7.00
C LEU A 225 -15.67 0.29 8.21
N ALA A 226 -16.39 -0.24 9.20
CA ALA A 226 -15.81 -0.91 10.37
C ALA A 226 -14.94 -2.11 9.94
N ASN A 227 -15.50 -2.97 9.09
CA ASN A 227 -14.81 -4.14 8.55
C ASN A 227 -13.54 -3.75 7.79
N TRP A 228 -13.60 -2.67 7.00
CA TRP A 228 -12.42 -2.14 6.31
C TRP A 228 -11.35 -1.66 7.28
N LEU A 229 -11.73 -0.93 8.34
CA LEU A 229 -10.78 -0.46 9.36
C LEU A 229 -10.17 -1.62 10.17
N ASP A 230 -10.96 -2.65 10.47
CA ASP A 230 -10.48 -3.87 11.12
C ASP A 230 -9.44 -4.58 10.25
N LEU A 231 -9.76 -4.79 8.96
CA LEU A 231 -8.83 -5.38 8.00
C LEU A 231 -7.51 -4.60 7.96
N MET A 232 -7.57 -3.27 7.77
CA MET A 232 -6.38 -2.42 7.76
C MET A 232 -5.60 -2.50 9.08
N SER A 233 -6.26 -2.69 10.23
CA SER A 233 -5.57 -2.75 11.53
C SER A 233 -4.67 -3.97 11.68
N VAL A 234 -4.99 -5.09 11.02
CA VAL A 234 -4.21 -6.34 11.10
C VAL A 234 -3.33 -6.61 9.87
N SER A 235 -3.67 -6.01 8.73
CA SER A 235 -2.98 -6.28 7.46
C SER A 235 -1.89 -5.27 7.09
N LEU A 236 -1.78 -4.16 7.82
CA LEU A 236 -0.75 -3.17 7.56
C LEU A 236 0.50 -3.47 8.43
N PRO A 237 1.70 -3.11 7.97
CA PRO A 237 2.89 -3.24 8.79
C PRO A 237 2.74 -2.50 10.13
N GLN A 238 2.98 -3.21 11.23
CA GLN A 238 2.75 -2.69 12.59
C GLN A 238 3.59 -1.45 12.94
N GLU A 239 4.69 -1.23 12.21
CA GLU A 239 5.53 -0.04 12.33
C GLU A 239 4.97 1.17 11.56
N TRP A 240 3.80 1.06 10.95
CA TRP A 240 3.20 2.16 10.21
C TRP A 240 2.42 3.07 11.14
N GLY A 241 2.76 4.36 11.16
CA GLY A 241 2.05 5.33 12.02
C GLY A 241 0.56 5.52 11.65
N LEU A 242 0.10 4.93 10.55
CA LEU A 242 -1.30 4.94 10.13
C LEU A 242 -2.22 4.21 11.12
N HIS A 243 -1.70 3.21 11.87
CA HIS A 243 -2.47 2.50 12.90
C HIS A 243 -3.10 3.46 13.92
N VAL A 244 -2.41 4.53 14.30
CA VAL A 244 -2.95 5.56 15.23
C VAL A 244 -4.22 6.20 14.67
N VAL A 245 -4.26 6.44 13.36
CA VAL A 245 -5.43 7.04 12.70
C VAL A 245 -6.56 6.01 12.62
N ILE A 246 -6.25 4.76 12.26
CA ILE A 246 -7.20 3.65 12.18
C ILE A 246 -7.85 3.40 13.54
N ASP A 247 -7.07 3.26 14.61
CA ASP A 247 -7.57 2.97 15.96
C ASP A 247 -8.48 4.08 16.47
N LYS A 248 -8.13 5.34 16.20
CA LYS A 248 -8.98 6.48 16.52
C LYS A 248 -10.29 6.47 15.73
N MET A 249 -10.25 6.15 14.44
CA MET A 249 -11.46 6.03 13.63
C MET A 249 -12.37 4.91 14.14
N LYS A 250 -11.80 3.74 14.47
CA LYS A 250 -12.54 2.62 15.06
C LYS A 250 -13.21 3.02 16.38
N ALA A 251 -12.47 3.68 17.27
CA ALA A 251 -12.99 4.09 18.57
C ALA A 251 -14.07 5.19 18.51
N ASN A 252 -14.16 5.95 17.41
CA ASN A 252 -15.10 7.05 17.23
C ASN A 252 -16.01 6.82 16.00
N ILE A 253 -16.23 5.56 15.61
CA ILE A 253 -16.91 5.25 14.35
C ILE A 253 -18.36 5.76 14.33
N ASP A 254 -19.06 5.70 15.46
CA ASP A 254 -20.40 6.27 15.62
C ASP A 254 -20.38 7.80 15.42
N ASP A 255 -19.44 8.48 16.05
CA ASP A 255 -19.35 9.95 16.02
C ASP A 255 -19.00 10.51 14.64
N ILE A 256 -18.19 9.78 13.85
CA ILE A 256 -17.79 10.19 12.49
C ILE A 256 -18.82 9.81 11.42
N THR A 257 -19.87 9.03 11.76
CA THR A 257 -20.87 8.53 10.80
C THR A 257 -22.29 9.10 11.00
N THR A 258 -22.61 9.64 12.17
CA THR A 258 -24.00 9.93 12.61
C THR A 258 -24.58 11.30 12.18
N SER A 259 -23.80 12.32 11.78
CA SER A 259 -24.27 13.72 11.74
C SER A 259 -23.87 14.57 10.53
N ASN A 260 -24.61 15.65 10.24
CA ASN A 260 -24.15 16.73 9.35
C ASN A 260 -22.84 17.41 9.84
N SER A 261 -22.47 17.22 11.12
CA SER A 261 -21.18 17.61 11.70
C SER A 261 -20.06 16.56 11.53
N ASN A 262 -20.29 15.44 10.84
CA ASN A 262 -19.30 14.39 10.54
C ASN A 262 -17.98 14.98 10.03
N PHE A 263 -18.10 16.05 9.23
CA PHE A 263 -16.97 16.79 8.73
C PHE A 263 -16.06 17.33 9.85
N ASN A 264 -16.60 18.04 10.84
CA ASN A 264 -15.80 18.66 11.89
C ASN A 264 -15.11 17.62 12.78
N ASN A 265 -15.80 16.52 13.09
CA ASN A 265 -15.24 15.43 13.91
C ASN A 265 -14.14 14.66 13.16
N PHE A 266 -14.39 14.28 11.90
CA PHE A 266 -13.38 13.65 11.05
C PHE A 266 -12.18 14.56 10.80
N VAL A 267 -12.41 15.82 10.43
CA VAL A 267 -11.35 16.80 10.20
C VAL A 267 -10.56 17.06 11.47
N LYS A 268 -11.20 17.15 12.64
CA LYS A 268 -10.53 17.30 13.93
C LYS A 268 -9.62 16.09 14.19
N LEU A 269 -10.12 14.87 13.99
CA LEU A 269 -9.33 13.64 14.12
C LEU A 269 -8.12 13.64 13.16
N MET A 270 -8.32 14.01 11.90
CA MET A 270 -7.25 14.07 10.89
C MET A 270 -6.25 15.21 11.17
N ASN A 271 -6.69 16.34 11.72
CA ASN A 271 -5.85 17.48 12.08
C ASN A 271 -5.00 17.23 13.33
N GLU A 272 -5.38 16.28 14.19
CA GLU A 272 -4.54 15.88 15.32
C GLU A 272 -3.25 15.22 14.85
N ARG A 273 -3.27 14.52 13.71
CA ARG A 273 -2.14 13.77 13.14
C ARG A 273 -2.10 13.91 11.62
N PRO A 274 -1.80 15.11 11.09
CA PRO A 274 -1.79 15.33 9.66
C PRO A 274 -0.67 14.51 9.00
N LEU A 275 -0.95 13.92 7.84
CA LEU A 275 0.11 13.29 7.04
C LEU A 275 1.21 14.33 6.75
N PRO A 276 2.49 13.99 6.94
CA PRO A 276 3.62 14.93 6.77
C PRO A 276 3.66 15.58 5.39
N ARG A 277 3.08 14.92 4.39
CA ARG A 277 3.07 15.38 3.01
C ARG A 277 1.73 15.04 2.35
N GLN A 278 1.15 16.04 1.70
CA GLN A 278 -0.16 15.95 1.03
C GLN A 278 -0.06 15.81 -0.50
N LYS A 279 1.17 15.57 -1.01
CA LYS A 279 1.44 15.42 -2.43
C LYS A 279 1.89 14.01 -2.73
N TRP A 280 1.27 13.43 -3.74
CA TRP A 280 1.67 12.16 -4.35
C TRP A 280 3.16 12.13 -4.66
N SER A 281 3.75 10.94 -4.56
CA SER A 281 5.07 10.67 -5.04
C SER A 281 5.11 10.79 -6.56
N LYS A 282 6.31 10.89 -7.14
CA LYS A 282 6.48 10.95 -8.60
C LYS A 282 5.89 9.73 -9.34
N SER A 283 5.77 8.59 -8.66
CA SER A 283 5.21 7.38 -9.27
C SER A 283 3.69 7.42 -9.40
N CYS A 284 3.00 8.17 -8.52
CA CYS A 284 1.56 8.38 -8.58
C CYS A 284 1.18 9.81 -9.03
N ASP A 285 2.16 10.70 -9.21
CA ASP A 285 1.98 12.07 -9.72
C ASP A 285 1.77 12.04 -11.24
N SER A 286 0.54 11.70 -11.65
CA SER A 286 0.12 11.79 -13.05
C SER A 286 -0.43 13.19 -13.34
N ARG A 287 -0.25 13.67 -14.59
CA ARG A 287 -0.84 14.94 -15.07
C ARG A 287 -2.37 14.94 -15.07
N ASN A 288 -3.01 13.78 -14.93
CA ASN A 288 -4.46 13.66 -14.82
C ASN A 288 -4.88 13.74 -13.35
N SER A 289 -5.74 14.71 -13.03
CA SER A 289 -6.39 14.84 -11.74
C SER A 289 -7.13 13.55 -11.37
N GLY A 290 -6.77 12.91 -10.26
CA GLY A 290 -7.41 11.68 -9.76
C GLY A 290 -6.56 10.41 -9.86
N ALA A 291 -5.60 10.35 -10.79
CA ALA A 291 -4.75 9.16 -10.94
C ALA A 291 -3.86 8.87 -9.72
N GLY A 292 -3.52 9.91 -8.94
CA GLY A 292 -2.74 9.73 -7.72
C GLY A 292 -3.47 8.91 -6.66
N PHE A 293 -4.78 9.14 -6.51
CA PHE A 293 -5.62 8.40 -5.57
C PHE A 293 -5.76 6.94 -5.98
N THR A 294 -6.10 6.67 -7.24
CA THR A 294 -6.25 5.28 -7.70
C THR A 294 -4.93 4.53 -7.68
N CYS A 295 -3.82 5.17 -8.06
CA CYS A 295 -2.46 4.61 -7.97
C CYS A 295 -2.09 4.24 -6.53
N GLY A 296 -2.32 5.14 -5.57
CA GLY A 296 -2.03 4.85 -4.17
C GLY A 296 -3.01 3.87 -3.52
N LEU A 297 -4.27 3.80 -3.98
CA LEU A 297 -5.23 2.80 -3.50
C LEU A 297 -4.80 1.40 -3.93
N TRP A 298 -4.36 1.21 -5.18
CA TRP A 298 -3.78 -0.07 -5.62
C TRP A 298 -2.55 -0.45 -4.81
N LYS A 299 -1.69 0.51 -4.46
CA LYS A 299 -0.56 0.27 -3.56
C LYS A 299 -1.03 -0.18 -2.18
N LEU A 300 -2.03 0.47 -1.61
CA LEU A 300 -2.61 0.10 -0.32
C LEU A 300 -3.20 -1.31 -0.33
N MET A 301 -3.98 -1.65 -1.35
CA MET A 301 -4.56 -2.99 -1.48
C MET A 301 -3.49 -4.07 -1.65
N HIS A 302 -2.43 -3.80 -2.43
CA HIS A 302 -1.30 -4.72 -2.54
C HIS A 302 -0.58 -4.91 -1.21
N ILE A 303 -0.27 -3.83 -0.48
CA ILE A 303 0.33 -3.91 0.85
C ILE A 303 -0.55 -4.73 1.80
N MET A 304 -1.86 -4.44 1.88
CA MET A 304 -2.80 -5.18 2.70
C MET A 304 -2.81 -6.67 2.34
N SER A 305 -2.87 -7.01 1.05
CA SER A 305 -2.96 -8.40 0.62
C SER A 305 -1.70 -9.21 0.98
N ILE A 306 -0.53 -8.57 0.94
CA ILE A 306 0.71 -9.17 1.43
C ILE A 306 0.66 -9.31 2.95
N GLY A 307 0.20 -8.29 3.67
CA GLY A 307 0.09 -8.36 5.12
C GLY A 307 -0.88 -9.44 5.63
N ILE A 308 -1.93 -9.76 4.88
CA ILE A 308 -2.77 -10.93 5.15
C ILE A 308 -1.96 -12.22 5.09
N ALA A 309 -1.05 -12.34 4.12
CA ALA A 309 -0.15 -13.48 4.03
C ALA A 309 0.86 -13.52 5.19
N GLU A 310 1.52 -12.38 5.46
CA GLU A 310 2.55 -12.26 6.49
C GLU A 310 2.03 -12.49 7.92
N HIS A 311 0.83 -11.98 8.20
CA HIS A 311 0.23 -12.04 9.52
C HIS A 311 -0.77 -13.19 9.67
N ARG A 312 -0.94 -14.05 8.66
CA ARG A 312 -1.98 -15.09 8.62
C ARG A 312 -3.35 -14.53 9.02
N GLY A 313 -3.77 -13.46 8.33
CA GLY A 313 -5.04 -12.82 8.63
C GLY A 313 -5.10 -12.09 9.97
N GLY A 314 -3.97 -11.88 10.66
CA GLY A 314 -3.90 -11.31 12.00
C GLY A 314 -3.66 -12.34 13.11
N LEU A 315 -3.76 -13.65 12.83
CA LEU A 315 -3.51 -14.72 13.80
C LEU A 315 -2.13 -14.59 14.46
N ASN A 316 -1.11 -14.31 13.65
CA ASN A 316 0.26 -14.15 14.15
C ASN A 316 0.37 -12.99 15.15
N LEU A 317 -0.39 -11.90 14.96
CA LEU A 317 -0.38 -10.74 15.84
C LEU A 317 -1.06 -11.03 17.18
N VAL A 318 -2.17 -11.78 17.15
CA VAL A 318 -2.93 -12.22 18.33
C VAL A 318 -2.10 -13.22 19.16
N GLU A 319 -1.56 -14.26 18.52
CA GLU A 319 -0.69 -15.25 19.15
C GLU A 319 0.55 -14.58 19.78
N ALA A 320 1.08 -13.55 19.12
CA ALA A 320 2.20 -12.74 19.59
C ALA A 320 1.89 -11.82 20.79
N ARG A 321 0.60 -11.61 21.08
CA ARG A 321 0.09 -10.58 22.00
C ARG A 321 0.58 -9.18 21.63
N LEU A 322 0.69 -8.91 20.33
CA LEU A 322 0.99 -7.57 19.81
C LEU A 322 -0.28 -6.73 19.67
N VAL A 323 -1.42 -7.39 19.52
CA VAL A 323 -2.77 -6.82 19.53
C VAL A 323 -3.62 -7.52 20.61
N PRO A 324 -4.76 -6.94 21.02
CA PRO A 324 -5.71 -7.59 21.93
C PRO A 324 -6.17 -8.97 21.45
N THR A 325 -6.49 -9.88 22.37
CA THR A 325 -6.87 -11.26 22.03
C THR A 325 -8.24 -11.39 21.36
N ASP A 326 -9.07 -10.36 21.50
CA ASP A 326 -10.38 -10.20 20.85
C ASP A 326 -10.27 -9.45 19.50
N THR A 327 -9.05 -9.17 19.03
CA THR A 327 -8.85 -8.59 17.69
C THR A 327 -9.35 -9.58 16.63
N ARG A 328 -10.23 -9.10 15.76
CA ARG A 328 -10.74 -9.86 14.61
C ARG A 328 -9.62 -10.29 13.67
N THR A 329 -9.67 -11.54 13.25
CA THR A 329 -8.82 -12.11 12.19
C THR A 329 -9.63 -12.33 10.92
N PHE A 330 -8.94 -12.59 9.81
CA PHE A 330 -9.54 -12.73 8.49
C PHE A 330 -8.95 -13.89 7.71
N SER A 331 -9.80 -14.74 7.15
CA SER A 331 -9.40 -15.66 6.09
C SER A 331 -9.04 -14.90 4.80
N PRO A 332 -8.26 -15.49 3.87
CA PRO A 332 -8.02 -14.88 2.56
C PRO A 332 -9.31 -14.55 1.79
N ALA A 333 -10.35 -15.38 1.89
CA ALA A 333 -11.65 -15.12 1.27
C ALA A 333 -12.38 -13.94 1.93
N GLU A 334 -12.46 -13.92 3.27
CA GLU A 334 -13.14 -12.86 4.02
C GLU A 334 -12.45 -11.49 3.82
N ALA A 335 -11.11 -11.45 3.83
CA ALA A 335 -10.36 -10.24 3.52
C ALA A 335 -10.69 -9.71 2.11
N ALA A 336 -10.91 -10.61 1.15
CA ALA A 336 -11.33 -10.25 -0.21
C ALA A 336 -12.77 -9.69 -0.24
N ASP A 337 -13.69 -10.26 0.54
CA ASP A 337 -15.07 -9.77 0.68
C ASP A 337 -15.10 -8.36 1.27
N VAL A 338 -14.29 -8.09 2.30
CA VAL A 338 -14.18 -6.75 2.90
C VAL A 338 -13.70 -5.73 1.86
N VAL A 339 -12.71 -6.08 1.04
CA VAL A 339 -12.23 -5.21 -0.05
C VAL A 339 -13.31 -4.96 -1.09
N ARG A 340 -14.02 -6.01 -1.52
CA ARG A 340 -15.11 -5.91 -2.50
C ARG A 340 -16.22 -5.00 -1.97
N ASN A 341 -16.70 -5.22 -0.75
CA ASN A 341 -17.77 -4.43 -0.15
C ASN A 341 -17.37 -2.97 0.07
N TYR A 342 -16.12 -2.72 0.45
CA TYR A 342 -15.59 -1.37 0.57
C TYR A 342 -15.54 -0.65 -0.78
N ILE A 343 -15.04 -1.31 -1.83
CA ILE A 343 -14.99 -0.73 -3.18
C ILE A 343 -16.39 -0.46 -3.71
N ASP A 344 -17.32 -1.41 -3.53
CA ASP A 344 -18.71 -1.28 -3.97
C ASP A 344 -19.38 -0.07 -3.31
N THR A 345 -19.17 0.08 -2.01
CA THR A 345 -19.84 1.13 -1.23
C THR A 345 -19.19 2.50 -1.42
N PHE A 346 -17.86 2.58 -1.39
CA PHE A 346 -17.17 3.85 -1.17
C PHE A 346 -16.31 4.32 -2.35
N PHE A 347 -16.04 3.49 -3.35
CA PHE A 347 -15.20 3.91 -4.46
C PHE A 347 -15.96 4.80 -5.45
N SER A 348 -15.45 6.00 -5.69
CA SER A 348 -16.18 7.06 -6.42
C SER A 348 -16.25 6.85 -7.94
N CYS A 349 -15.29 6.13 -8.54
CA CYS A 349 -15.32 5.83 -9.97
C CYS A 349 -16.32 4.70 -10.23
N VAL A 350 -17.55 5.04 -10.63
CA VAL A 350 -18.66 4.10 -10.87
C VAL A 350 -18.25 2.96 -11.82
N SER A 351 -17.72 3.27 -13.00
CA SER A 351 -17.33 2.24 -13.99
C SER A 351 -16.13 1.41 -13.54
N CYS A 352 -15.25 1.97 -12.72
CA CYS A 352 -14.13 1.23 -12.15
C CYS A 352 -14.63 0.24 -11.09
N ARG A 353 -15.54 0.70 -10.22
CA ARG A 353 -16.18 -0.09 -9.17
C ARG A 353 -16.98 -1.24 -9.77
N GLU A 354 -17.89 -0.95 -10.70
CA GLU A 354 -18.74 -1.97 -11.34
C GLU A 354 -17.89 -3.09 -11.95
N HIS A 355 -16.80 -2.73 -12.63
CA HIS A 355 -15.89 -3.72 -13.17
C HIS A 355 -15.17 -4.54 -12.09
N PHE A 356 -14.68 -3.91 -11.02
CA PHE A 356 -14.02 -4.64 -9.94
C PHE A 356 -14.98 -5.62 -9.25
N VAL A 357 -16.20 -5.15 -8.95
CA VAL A 357 -17.26 -5.96 -8.35
C VAL A 357 -17.66 -7.11 -9.27
N GLN A 358 -17.79 -6.86 -10.57
CA GLN A 358 -18.09 -7.91 -11.54
C GLN A 358 -16.99 -8.98 -11.57
N VAL A 359 -15.72 -8.59 -11.69
CA VAL A 359 -14.57 -9.52 -11.68
C VAL A 359 -14.57 -10.38 -10.40
N TYR A 360 -14.94 -9.78 -9.26
CA TYR A 360 -15.08 -10.48 -7.99
C TYR A 360 -16.24 -11.47 -8.00
N ASP A 361 -17.45 -11.01 -8.30
CA ASP A 361 -18.70 -11.77 -8.20
C ASP A 361 -18.75 -12.88 -9.27
N ASP A 362 -18.15 -12.68 -10.45
CA ASP A 362 -18.03 -13.67 -11.53
C ASP A 362 -16.95 -14.75 -11.27
N CYS A 363 -16.30 -14.73 -10.10
CA CYS A 363 -15.21 -15.65 -9.74
C CYS A 363 -14.02 -15.64 -10.72
N GLU A 364 -13.74 -14.51 -11.38
CA GLU A 364 -12.61 -14.41 -12.31
C GLU A 364 -11.27 -14.67 -11.60
N TYR A 365 -10.27 -15.10 -12.37
CA TYR A 365 -8.93 -15.46 -11.84
C TYR A 365 -8.98 -16.52 -10.74
N ARG A 366 -9.96 -17.44 -10.86
CA ARG A 366 -10.18 -18.59 -9.97
C ARG A 366 -10.45 -18.20 -8.51
N ARG A 367 -10.96 -16.98 -8.24
CA ARG A 367 -11.17 -16.46 -6.87
C ARG A 367 -11.85 -17.49 -5.94
N CYS A 368 -12.99 -18.02 -6.38
CA CYS A 368 -13.87 -18.86 -5.58
C CYS A 368 -13.30 -20.26 -5.23
N VAL A 369 -12.25 -20.70 -5.93
CA VAL A 369 -11.61 -22.01 -5.66
C VAL A 369 -10.21 -21.86 -5.08
N ARG A 370 -9.62 -20.66 -5.10
CA ARG A 370 -8.26 -20.41 -4.62
C ARG A 370 -8.19 -19.73 -3.26
N LEU A 371 -9.23 -18.96 -2.88
CA LEU A 371 -9.26 -18.26 -1.60
C LEU A 371 -9.96 -19.16 -0.59
N THR A 372 -9.21 -19.59 0.42
CA THR A 372 -9.77 -20.39 1.52
C THR A 372 -10.58 -19.52 2.48
N GLU A 373 -11.68 -20.06 2.97
CA GLU A 373 -12.48 -19.51 4.08
C GLU A 373 -12.01 -20.05 5.43
N ASP A 374 -11.33 -21.21 5.45
CA ASP A 374 -10.90 -21.87 6.69
C ASP A 374 -9.51 -21.40 7.12
N GLU A 375 -9.47 -20.47 8.07
CA GLU A 375 -8.23 -19.95 8.67
C GLU A 375 -7.39 -21.04 9.36
N THR A 376 -8.05 -22.04 9.95
CA THR A 376 -7.39 -23.06 10.78
C THR A 376 -6.68 -24.11 9.94
N LYS A 377 -7.17 -24.37 8.73
CA LYS A 377 -6.59 -25.32 7.77
C LYS A 377 -5.75 -24.68 6.68
N ALA A 378 -5.73 -23.35 6.60
CA ALA A 378 -4.98 -22.62 5.60
C ALA A 378 -3.47 -22.93 5.67
N SER A 379 -2.94 -23.51 4.61
CA SER A 379 -1.51 -23.73 4.41
C SER A 379 -0.78 -22.41 4.12
N PRO A 380 0.56 -22.36 4.23
CA PRO A 380 1.32 -21.17 3.86
C PRO A 380 1.09 -20.69 2.42
N ASP A 381 0.76 -21.59 1.49
CA ASP A 381 0.48 -21.22 0.11
C ASP A 381 -0.92 -20.62 -0.07
N ASP A 382 -1.90 -21.03 0.75
CA ASP A 382 -3.26 -20.48 0.75
C ASP A 382 -3.26 -19.00 1.18
N TRP A 383 -2.45 -18.66 2.17
CA TRP A 383 -2.29 -17.30 2.67
C TRP A 383 -1.80 -16.30 1.61
N LYS A 384 -1.06 -16.76 0.58
CA LYS A 384 -0.57 -15.94 -0.53
C LYS A 384 -1.63 -15.66 -1.60
N GLN A 385 -2.69 -16.46 -1.64
CA GLN A 385 -3.60 -16.50 -2.79
C GLN A 385 -4.36 -15.20 -2.99
N LEU A 386 -4.64 -14.45 -1.93
CA LEU A 386 -5.26 -13.12 -2.05
C LEU A 386 -4.36 -12.13 -2.78
N ALA A 387 -3.07 -12.07 -2.43
CA ALA A 387 -2.10 -11.19 -3.10
C ALA A 387 -1.91 -11.56 -4.58
N LEU A 388 -1.85 -12.86 -4.86
CA LEU A 388 -1.72 -13.37 -6.23
C LEU A 388 -2.99 -13.11 -7.07
N TRP A 389 -4.18 -13.33 -6.50
CA TRP A 389 -5.44 -12.99 -7.17
C TRP A 389 -5.52 -11.49 -7.48
N LEU A 390 -5.22 -10.64 -6.50
CA LEU A 390 -5.23 -9.19 -6.68
C LEU A 390 -4.21 -8.73 -7.75
N TRP A 391 -3.05 -9.40 -7.82
CA TRP A 391 -2.05 -9.19 -8.86
C TRP A 391 -2.55 -9.54 -10.27
N GLU A 392 -3.21 -10.68 -10.44
CA GLU A 392 -3.81 -11.07 -11.72
C GLU A 392 -4.90 -10.08 -12.15
N VAL A 393 -5.80 -9.70 -11.23
CA VAL A 393 -6.84 -8.68 -11.46
C VAL A 393 -6.24 -7.34 -11.86
N HIS A 394 -5.22 -6.86 -11.15
CA HIS A 394 -4.59 -5.57 -11.46
C HIS A 394 -3.90 -5.63 -12.83
N ASN A 395 -3.25 -6.73 -13.20
CA ASN A 395 -2.68 -6.88 -14.54
C ASN A 395 -3.76 -6.86 -15.63
N ALA A 396 -4.90 -7.49 -15.42
CA ALA A 396 -6.04 -7.40 -16.33
C ALA A 396 -6.53 -5.96 -16.50
N VAL A 397 -6.61 -5.21 -15.39
CA VAL A 397 -6.93 -3.78 -15.40
C VAL A 397 -5.88 -2.98 -16.17
N ASN A 398 -4.57 -3.26 -16.02
CA ASN A 398 -3.50 -2.59 -16.75
C ASN A 398 -3.69 -2.74 -18.27
N ILE A 399 -3.97 -3.96 -18.73
CA ILE A 399 -4.25 -4.24 -20.15
C ILE A 399 -5.50 -3.47 -20.61
N ARG A 400 -6.60 -3.53 -19.84
CA ARG A 400 -7.83 -2.82 -20.21
C ARG A 400 -7.62 -1.31 -20.31
N VAL A 401 -6.93 -0.71 -19.34
CA VAL A 401 -6.64 0.73 -19.34
C VAL A 401 -5.72 1.12 -20.48
N LEU A 402 -4.77 0.26 -20.87
CA LEU A 402 -3.93 0.45 -22.06
C LEU A 402 -4.79 0.56 -23.33
N HIS A 403 -5.73 -0.37 -23.52
CA HIS A 403 -6.69 -0.36 -24.64
C HIS A 403 -7.56 0.91 -24.62
N GLN A 404 -8.16 1.25 -23.47
CA GLN A 404 -8.97 2.48 -23.32
C GLN A 404 -8.17 3.75 -23.64
N ALA A 405 -6.88 3.80 -23.25
CA ALA A 405 -6.02 4.93 -23.55
C ALA A 405 -5.68 5.04 -25.03
N ALA A 406 -5.50 3.90 -25.72
CA ALA A 406 -5.27 3.87 -27.16
C ALA A 406 -6.52 4.35 -27.94
N GLU A 407 -7.70 3.83 -27.58
CA GLU A 407 -8.98 4.26 -28.15
C GLU A 407 -9.25 5.75 -27.92
N SER A 408 -8.99 6.25 -26.71
CA SER A 408 -9.18 7.67 -26.39
C SER A 408 -8.26 8.57 -27.22
N LYS A 409 -7.00 8.17 -27.40
CA LYS A 409 -6.06 8.89 -28.28
C LYS A 409 -6.52 8.87 -29.73
N GLN A 410 -7.07 7.74 -30.20
CA GLN A 410 -7.62 7.63 -31.55
C GLN A 410 -8.81 8.57 -31.74
N LYS A 411 -9.81 8.55 -30.84
CA LYS A 411 -10.97 9.44 -30.91
C LYS A 411 -10.54 10.91 -30.96
N MET A 412 -9.57 11.29 -30.13
CA MET A 412 -9.01 12.65 -30.16
C MET A 412 -8.31 13.00 -31.48
N ARG A 413 -7.64 12.05 -32.14
CA ARG A 413 -7.01 12.24 -33.46
C ARG A 413 -8.06 12.35 -34.57
N GLN A 414 -9.09 11.50 -34.54
CA GLN A 414 -10.20 11.55 -35.50
C GLN A 414 -10.92 12.90 -35.43
N ILE A 415 -11.26 13.36 -34.21
CA ILE A 415 -11.86 14.69 -34.00
C ILE A 415 -10.95 15.80 -34.55
N LYS A 416 -9.64 15.70 -34.34
CA LYS A 416 -8.69 16.73 -34.79
C LYS A 416 -8.48 16.75 -36.31
N THR A 417 -8.55 15.59 -36.96
CA THR A 417 -8.19 15.44 -38.38
C THR A 417 -9.39 15.35 -39.31
N LEU A 418 -10.61 15.14 -38.79
CA LEU A 418 -11.84 14.87 -39.56
C LEU A 418 -11.67 13.74 -40.60
N LEU A 419 -10.64 12.90 -40.42
CA LEU A 419 -10.29 11.79 -41.30
C LEU A 419 -10.34 10.51 -40.47
N ASP A 420 -10.93 9.46 -41.06
CA ASP A 420 -10.86 8.13 -40.48
C ASP A 420 -9.49 7.51 -40.77
N LEU A 421 -8.52 7.90 -39.95
CA LEU A 421 -7.22 7.27 -39.93
C LEU A 421 -7.38 5.96 -39.13
N GLY A 422 -7.37 4.83 -39.85
CA GLY A 422 -7.53 3.48 -39.29
C GLY A 422 -6.86 3.28 -37.93
N GLY A 423 -7.53 2.53 -37.05
CA GLY A 423 -7.21 2.48 -35.63
C GLY A 423 -5.79 2.02 -35.32
N ALA A 424 -5.15 2.68 -34.35
CA ALA A 424 -3.93 2.17 -33.75
C ALA A 424 -4.31 1.05 -32.78
N GLU A 425 -4.40 -0.16 -33.30
CA GLU A 425 -4.63 -1.37 -32.50
C GLU A 425 -3.46 -1.56 -31.52
N VAL A 426 -3.76 -1.84 -30.25
CA VAL A 426 -2.74 -2.15 -29.26
C VAL A 426 -2.10 -3.47 -29.63
N SER A 427 -0.78 -3.48 -29.84
CA SER A 427 -0.08 -4.70 -30.19
C SER A 427 0.00 -5.66 -28.99
N LYS A 428 0.15 -6.95 -29.25
CA LYS A 428 0.41 -7.94 -28.19
C LYS A 428 1.71 -7.66 -27.42
N GLN A 429 2.67 -6.99 -28.05
CA GLN A 429 3.89 -6.54 -27.41
C GLN A 429 3.61 -5.39 -26.41
N ASP A 430 2.70 -4.46 -26.76
CA ASP A 430 2.29 -3.40 -25.84
C ASP A 430 1.56 -3.97 -24.62
N GLU A 431 0.72 -4.99 -24.81
CA GLU A 431 0.07 -5.69 -23.69
C GLU A 431 1.11 -6.27 -22.73
N ILE A 432 2.12 -6.99 -23.22
CA ILE A 432 3.15 -7.60 -22.36
C ILE A 432 3.95 -6.55 -21.57
N VAL A 433 4.20 -5.38 -22.16
CA VAL A 433 4.89 -4.27 -21.47
C VAL A 433 4.03 -3.70 -20.33
N ALA A 434 2.71 -3.81 -20.43
CA ALA A 434 1.78 -3.38 -19.37
C ALA A 434 1.60 -4.42 -18.25
N ILE A 435 2.06 -5.67 -18.43
CA ILE A 435 2.04 -6.68 -17.38
C ILE A 435 3.17 -6.41 -16.38
N PHE A 436 2.82 -6.41 -15.10
CA PHE A 436 3.73 -6.24 -13.98
C PHE A 436 3.89 -7.56 -13.21
N PRO A 437 5.10 -7.95 -12.75
CA PRO A 437 6.38 -7.35 -13.12
C PRO A 437 6.73 -7.61 -14.58
N THR A 438 7.48 -6.69 -15.17
CA THR A 438 8.09 -6.93 -16.48
C THR A 438 9.24 -7.93 -16.35
N ILE A 439 9.61 -8.56 -17.46
CA ILE A 439 10.65 -9.61 -17.50
C ILE A 439 12.01 -9.11 -16.99
N ASP A 440 12.33 -7.84 -17.25
CA ASP A 440 13.54 -7.18 -16.76
C ASP A 440 13.51 -6.88 -15.26
N LEU A 441 12.33 -6.81 -14.65
CA LEU A 441 12.18 -6.64 -13.20
C LEU A 441 12.26 -7.98 -12.47
N CYS A 442 11.68 -9.05 -13.04
CA CYS A 442 11.68 -10.37 -12.43
C CYS A 442 11.72 -11.50 -13.46
N LEU A 443 12.93 -11.94 -13.83
CA LEU A 443 13.12 -13.08 -14.72
C LEU A 443 12.66 -14.40 -14.06
N ALA A 444 12.86 -14.53 -12.75
CA ALA A 444 12.49 -15.71 -11.97
C ALA A 444 10.96 -15.92 -11.88
N CYS A 445 10.18 -14.84 -12.03
CA CYS A 445 8.72 -14.89 -12.02
C CYS A 445 8.12 -15.67 -13.21
N LEU A 446 8.92 -15.97 -14.24
CA LEU A 446 8.50 -16.76 -15.39
C LEU A 446 9.22 -18.11 -15.42
N LYS A 447 8.46 -19.18 -15.60
CA LYS A 447 8.97 -20.53 -15.89
C LYS A 447 9.54 -20.62 -17.31
N GLU A 448 10.30 -21.67 -17.61
CA GLU A 448 10.83 -21.92 -18.96
C GLU A 448 9.73 -22.08 -20.02
N GLY A 449 8.54 -22.53 -19.61
CA GLY A 449 7.36 -22.66 -20.46
C GLY A 449 6.61 -21.35 -20.74
N GLY A 450 7.07 -20.21 -20.22
CA GLY A 450 6.37 -18.91 -20.36
C GLY A 450 5.17 -18.71 -19.44
N THR A 451 4.89 -19.67 -18.56
CA THR A 451 3.89 -19.53 -17.49
C THR A 451 4.49 -18.85 -16.27
N TRP A 452 3.64 -18.24 -15.45
CA TRP A 452 4.07 -17.57 -14.22
C TRP A 452 4.42 -18.58 -13.12
N ASP A 453 5.46 -18.26 -12.36
CA ASP A 453 5.79 -18.95 -11.12
C ASP A 453 5.23 -18.19 -9.93
N GLU A 454 4.06 -18.61 -9.44
CA GLU A 454 3.32 -17.92 -8.37
C GLU A 454 4.18 -17.66 -7.13
N ASN A 455 5.07 -18.59 -6.76
CA ASN A 455 5.98 -18.41 -5.63
C ASN A 455 7.00 -17.29 -5.87
N SER A 456 7.66 -17.28 -7.03
CA SER A 456 8.59 -16.20 -7.40
C SER A 456 7.87 -14.86 -7.59
N VAL A 457 6.63 -14.87 -8.11
CA VAL A 457 5.78 -13.67 -8.20
C VAL A 457 5.47 -13.14 -6.81
N PHE A 458 4.99 -13.99 -5.89
CA PHE A 458 4.69 -13.56 -4.52
C PHE A 458 5.93 -12.98 -3.83
N ALA A 459 7.08 -13.65 -3.91
CA ALA A 459 8.33 -13.15 -3.32
C ALA A 459 8.75 -11.80 -3.94
N PHE A 460 8.52 -11.60 -5.25
CA PHE A 460 8.73 -10.30 -5.88
C PHE A 460 7.74 -9.23 -5.34
N LEU A 461 6.46 -9.56 -5.17
CA LEU A 461 5.45 -8.65 -4.63
C LEU A 461 5.76 -8.28 -3.18
N GLU A 462 6.11 -9.25 -2.35
CA GLU A 462 6.56 -9.06 -0.97
C GLU A 462 7.74 -8.08 -0.91
N LYS A 463 8.77 -8.31 -1.72
CA LYS A 463 9.91 -7.40 -1.85
C LYS A 463 9.52 -5.99 -2.30
N ASN A 464 8.58 -5.90 -3.24
CA ASN A 464 8.18 -4.61 -3.81
C ASN A 464 7.23 -3.81 -2.90
N TYR A 465 6.41 -4.49 -2.09
CA TYR A 465 5.33 -3.87 -1.31
C TYR A 465 5.51 -3.93 0.21
N TRP A 466 6.31 -4.86 0.74
CA TRP A 466 6.40 -5.13 2.17
C TRP A 466 7.80 -4.92 2.79
N GLU A 467 8.86 -4.90 1.99
CA GLU A 467 10.19 -4.52 2.48
C GLU A 467 10.21 -3.03 2.91
N LEU A 468 10.00 -2.82 4.21
CA LEU A 468 10.05 -1.50 4.81
C LEU A 468 11.51 -1.05 4.98
N PRO A 469 11.81 0.24 4.72
CA PRO A 469 13.15 0.76 4.92
C PRO A 469 13.46 0.82 6.43
N ASP A 470 14.68 0.46 6.84
CA ASP A 470 15.17 0.57 8.23
C ASP A 470 14.94 1.96 8.87
N SER A 471 14.79 2.99 8.03
CA SER A 471 14.54 4.38 8.41
C SER A 471 13.09 4.75 8.79
N ASN A 472 12.24 3.77 9.11
CA ASN A 472 10.84 3.95 9.52
C ASN A 472 10.58 5.01 10.61
N GLU A 473 11.61 5.45 11.36
CA GLU A 473 11.52 6.64 12.22
C GLU A 473 11.02 7.90 11.49
N ARG A 474 11.22 8.02 10.16
CA ARG A 474 10.73 9.18 9.39
C ARG A 474 9.24 9.13 9.04
N LEU A 475 8.64 7.95 8.95
CA LEU A 475 7.23 7.78 8.57
C LEU A 475 6.32 7.61 9.79
N LEU A 476 6.89 7.23 10.94
CA LEU A 476 6.21 7.14 12.23
C LEU A 476 5.94 8.50 12.89
N ASN A 477 6.76 9.50 12.61
CA ASN A 477 6.63 10.81 13.24
C ASN A 477 5.59 11.67 12.51
N PHE A 478 4.32 11.39 12.78
CA PHE A 478 3.18 12.32 12.59
C PHE A 478 3.23 13.49 13.59
N ASP A 479 4.43 13.93 13.96
CA ASP A 479 4.60 14.91 15.03
C ASP A 479 4.29 16.32 14.52
N ARG A 480 3.57 17.05 15.37
CA ARG A 480 3.02 18.39 15.12
C ARG A 480 4.11 19.49 15.15
N SER A 481 5.38 19.13 15.30
CA SER A 481 6.52 20.04 15.10
C SER A 481 6.64 20.38 13.61
N GLY A 482 5.77 21.29 13.19
CA GLY A 482 5.39 21.50 11.82
C GLY A 482 6.48 22.01 10.88
N GLY A 483 6.20 21.87 9.59
CA GLY A 483 6.19 22.98 8.63
C GLY A 483 7.48 23.76 8.37
N GLN A 484 8.57 23.48 9.06
CA GLN A 484 9.90 23.92 8.70
C GLN A 484 10.63 22.71 8.16
N ASP A 485 10.63 22.63 6.84
CA ASP A 485 11.52 21.82 6.05
C ASP A 485 12.89 21.65 6.73
N ALA A 486 13.11 20.49 7.36
CA ALA A 486 14.44 20.03 7.77
C ALA A 486 15.43 19.92 6.58
N THR A 487 14.97 20.22 5.37
CA THR A 487 15.72 20.16 4.11
C THR A 487 16.26 21.51 3.62
N GLY A 488 15.96 22.63 4.29
CA GLY A 488 16.49 23.95 3.92
C GLY A 488 17.63 24.43 4.81
N GLY A 489 17.36 24.57 6.11
CA GLY A 489 18.29 25.21 7.05
C GLY A 489 19.60 24.47 7.22
N GLY A 490 19.57 23.16 7.46
CA GLY A 490 20.78 22.36 7.71
C GLY A 490 21.73 22.33 6.50
N ILE A 491 21.19 22.17 5.29
CA ILE A 491 21.99 22.18 4.05
C ILE A 491 22.54 23.58 3.78
N ILE A 492 21.77 24.64 4.03
CA ILE A 492 22.27 26.02 3.92
C ILE A 492 23.42 26.24 4.89
N TRP A 493 23.31 25.78 6.14
CA TRP A 493 24.40 25.87 7.12
C TRP A 493 25.64 25.06 6.70
N ILE A 494 25.47 23.84 6.19
CA ILE A 494 26.60 23.04 5.67
C ILE A 494 27.26 23.75 4.49
N MET A 495 26.48 24.32 3.56
CA MET A 495 27.01 25.07 2.42
C MET A 495 27.71 26.36 2.85
N ILE A 496 27.19 27.06 3.85
CA ILE A 496 27.84 28.24 4.47
C ILE A 496 29.16 27.82 5.14
N LEU A 497 29.17 26.70 5.86
CA LEU A 497 30.37 26.17 6.52
C LEU A 497 31.42 25.72 5.50
N LEU A 498 31.02 25.05 4.41
CA LEU A 498 31.92 24.66 3.32
C LEU A 498 32.48 25.90 2.59
N ALA A 499 31.65 26.91 2.33
CA ALA A 499 32.09 28.17 1.75
C ALA A 499 33.05 28.92 2.68
N ALA A 500 32.77 28.95 3.99
CA ALA A 500 33.63 29.53 4.99
C ALA A 500 34.98 28.78 5.11
N ALA A 501 34.95 27.44 5.08
CA ALA A 501 36.14 26.60 5.07
C ALA A 501 36.96 26.81 3.79
N LEU A 502 36.32 26.91 2.62
CA LEU A 502 36.98 27.23 1.37
C LEU A 502 37.64 28.62 1.42
N ILE A 503 36.94 29.64 1.90
CA ILE A 503 37.50 31.00 2.08
C ILE A 503 38.67 30.98 3.05
N TYR A 504 38.56 30.22 4.15
CA TYR A 504 39.62 30.07 5.15
C TYR A 504 40.86 29.39 4.57
N THR A 505 40.69 28.27 3.84
CA THR A 505 41.80 27.57 3.19
C THR A 505 42.46 28.42 2.10
N LEU A 506 41.68 29.14 1.28
CA LEU A 506 42.21 30.07 0.28
C LEU A 506 42.99 31.23 0.92
N ARG A 507 42.51 31.79 2.04
CA ARG A 507 43.25 32.82 2.80
C ARG A 507 44.55 32.29 3.39
N ARG A 508 44.58 31.03 3.82
CA ARG A 508 45.76 30.41 4.44
C ARG A 508 46.81 29.99 3.42
N HIS A 509 46.39 29.57 2.22
CA HIS A 509 47.29 29.10 1.15
C HIS A 509 47.69 30.16 0.12
N LEU A 510 47.12 31.36 0.17
CA LEU A 510 47.57 32.51 -0.63
C LEU A 510 48.24 33.57 0.27
N PRO A 511 49.46 33.31 0.80
CA PRO A 511 50.08 34.17 1.81
C PRO A 511 50.62 35.49 1.28
N ASN A 512 50.55 35.78 -0.03
CA ASN A 512 50.97 37.07 -0.55
C ASN A 512 50.49 37.25 -1.99
N GLN A 513 49.53 38.13 -2.22
CA GLN A 513 49.47 38.90 -3.45
C GLN A 513 48.56 40.12 -3.28
N SER A 514 49.12 41.27 -3.64
CA SER A 514 48.54 42.61 -3.75
C SER A 514 47.31 42.74 -4.66
N GLY A 515 46.76 41.63 -5.18
CA GLY A 515 45.62 41.60 -6.11
C GLY A 515 44.23 41.49 -5.47
N ILE A 516 44.09 41.18 -4.17
CA ILE A 516 42.76 40.99 -3.55
C ILE A 516 42.00 42.32 -3.33
N LYS A 517 42.67 43.48 -3.45
CA LYS A 517 41.99 44.80 -3.44
C LYS A 517 41.06 45.02 -4.66
N ALA A 518 41.09 44.15 -5.67
CA ALA A 518 40.25 44.27 -6.87
C ALA A 518 38.97 43.42 -6.84
N LEU A 519 38.75 42.57 -5.82
CA LEU A 519 37.45 41.89 -5.63
C LEU A 519 36.44 42.86 -5.01
N LYS A 520 36.00 43.85 -5.79
CA LYS A 520 34.76 44.57 -5.51
C LYS A 520 33.63 43.56 -5.56
N MET A 521 33.04 43.23 -4.41
CA MET A 521 31.79 42.46 -4.38
C MET A 521 30.80 43.12 -5.35
N PRO A 522 30.17 42.36 -6.27
CA PRO A 522 29.17 42.91 -7.16
C PRO A 522 28.04 43.51 -6.31
N ALA A 523 27.55 44.69 -6.71
CA ALA A 523 26.56 45.46 -5.95
C ALA A 523 25.29 44.66 -5.61
N SER A 524 25.01 43.58 -6.35
CA SER A 524 23.87 42.68 -6.10
C SER A 524 23.97 41.88 -4.78
N LEU A 525 25.17 41.64 -4.23
CA LEU A 525 25.35 40.92 -2.96
C LEU A 525 25.28 41.83 -1.72
N LYS A 526 25.56 43.13 -1.87
CA LYS A 526 25.38 44.12 -0.78
C LYS A 526 23.92 44.25 -0.34
N GLY A 527 22.97 44.07 -1.26
CA GLY A 527 21.54 44.08 -0.94
C GLY A 527 21.07 42.88 -0.10
N VAL A 528 21.75 41.73 -0.21
CA VAL A 528 21.42 40.51 0.56
C VAL A 528 21.97 40.59 1.98
N SER A 529 23.15 41.18 2.17
CA SER A 529 23.75 41.40 3.50
C SER A 529 22.89 42.31 4.39
N ASN A 530 22.30 43.37 3.82
CA ASN A 530 21.46 44.30 4.58
C ASN A 530 20.12 43.65 4.99
N LYS A 531 19.51 42.84 4.12
CA LYS A 531 18.28 42.10 4.44
C LYS A 531 18.48 40.99 5.49
N LEU A 532 19.68 40.41 5.57
CA LEU A 532 19.99 39.40 6.58
C LEU A 532 20.27 40.05 7.96
N GLY A 533 20.87 41.26 7.97
CA GLY A 533 21.05 42.05 9.18
C GLY A 533 19.72 42.48 9.81
N ASP A 534 18.74 42.89 8.99
CA ASP A 534 17.41 43.29 9.45
C ASP A 534 16.57 42.11 9.98
N ALA A 535 16.84 40.88 9.52
CA ALA A 535 16.15 39.67 10.01
C ALA A 535 16.70 39.15 11.35
N ILE A 536 17.95 39.49 11.70
CA ILE A 536 18.61 39.07 12.94
C ILE A 536 18.49 40.18 14.01
N GLY A 537 18.41 41.45 13.59
CA GLY A 537 18.14 42.58 14.48
C GLY A 537 16.65 42.80 14.68
N GLY A 538 16.03 42.05 15.60
CA GLY A 538 14.61 42.21 15.95
C GLY A 538 14.25 43.65 16.36
N LYS A 539 13.70 44.42 15.41
CA LYS A 539 13.00 45.67 15.71
C LYS A 539 11.56 45.33 16.12
N LYS A 540 11.28 45.46 17.41
CA LYS A 540 9.92 45.54 17.95
C LYS A 540 9.27 46.80 17.37
N HIS A 541 8.30 46.62 16.46
CA HIS A 541 7.30 47.66 16.21
C HIS A 541 6.13 47.42 17.17
N LYS A 542 5.93 48.38 18.08
CA LYS A 542 4.64 48.63 18.72
C LYS A 542 3.73 49.25 17.66
N VAL A 543 2.63 48.58 17.35
CA VAL A 543 1.26 49.12 17.36
C VAL A 543 0.36 47.97 17.75
#